data_AF-A0A1Y4C5B0-F1
#
_entry.id   AF-A0A1Y4C5B0-F1
#
_cell.length_a   1.000
_cell.length_b   1.000
_cell.length_c   1.000
_cell.angle_alpha   90.00
_cell.angle_beta   90.00
_cell.angle_gamma   90.00
#
_symmetry.space_group_name_H-M   'P 1'
#
loop_
_entity.id
_entity.type
_entity.pdbx_description
1 polymer ?
#
loop_
_entity_poly.entity_id
_entity_poly.type
_entity_poly.pdbx_seq_one_letter_code
_entity_poly.pdbx_strand_id
1 'polypeptide(L)'
;MTQGRLRDQCCKYEILACQRHLDDLKRQGTEDFPYVFDTTRADRIIRWFGQCIQVRGVDAGKPITLEPWQVFDLGCTYGWVHKVTGARRFTHTYNKRARGNYKSSEKSCQGLHHMCGDAIYPPYHPELARFEQEPEVECAAVDRGQAMRVLGDAKKIALASPNIAKRLLVPRSIRCSTTGCWPCCSPLMGWRTSVP
;
A
#
# COMPACT_ATOMS: atom_id res chain seq x y z
N MET A 1 11.83 -23.44 -15.22
CA MET A 1 12.00 -22.66 -13.99
C MET A 1 12.76 -21.40 -14.33
N THR A 2 12.27 -20.23 -13.98
CA THR A 2 12.98 -18.98 -14.24
C THR A 2 14.28 -18.87 -13.44
N GLN A 3 15.38 -18.64 -14.13
CA GLN A 3 16.67 -18.33 -13.53
C GLN A 3 16.85 -16.82 -13.48
N GLY A 4 16.49 -16.20 -12.35
CA GLY A 4 16.75 -14.78 -12.10
C GLY A 4 18.15 -14.55 -11.54
N ARG A 5 18.73 -13.36 -11.77
CA ARG A 5 20.06 -12.95 -11.28
C ARG A 5 20.20 -13.03 -9.74
N LEU A 6 19.09 -12.89 -9.01
CA LEU A 6 19.07 -12.86 -7.54
C LEU A 6 18.54 -14.16 -6.92
N ARG A 7 18.53 -15.27 -7.68
CA ARG A 7 17.92 -16.54 -7.24
C ARG A 7 18.42 -17.01 -5.88
N ASP A 8 19.72 -16.90 -5.63
CA ASP A 8 20.35 -17.39 -4.39
C ASP A 8 20.01 -16.54 -3.16
N GLN A 9 19.52 -15.31 -3.37
CA GLN A 9 19.09 -14.39 -2.31
C GLN A 9 17.59 -14.49 -2.02
N CYS A 10 16.83 -15.23 -2.84
CA CYS A 10 15.38 -15.34 -2.75
C CYS A 10 14.97 -16.65 -2.07
N CYS A 11 13.95 -16.58 -1.21
CA CYS A 11 13.38 -17.79 -0.63
C CYS A 11 12.55 -18.56 -1.68
N LYS A 12 12.32 -19.86 -1.41
CA LYS A 12 11.50 -20.73 -2.29
C LYS A 12 10.16 -20.11 -2.68
N TYR A 13 9.47 -19.48 -1.72
CA TYR A 13 8.15 -18.89 -1.95
C TYR A 13 8.20 -17.64 -2.83
N GLU A 14 9.26 -16.84 -2.72
CA GLU A 14 9.49 -15.68 -3.59
C GLU A 14 9.68 -16.12 -5.04
N ILE A 15 10.51 -17.15 -5.26
CA ILE A 15 10.74 -17.73 -6.60
C ILE A 15 9.43 -18.26 -7.19
N LEU A 16 8.59 -18.93 -6.38
CA LEU A 16 7.28 -19.39 -6.82
C LEU A 16 6.32 -18.23 -7.13
N ALA A 17 6.38 -17.14 -6.38
CA ALA A 17 5.60 -15.93 -6.66
C ALA A 17 6.01 -15.29 -8.00
N CYS A 18 7.32 -15.21 -8.27
CA CYS A 18 7.86 -14.76 -9.57
C CYS A 18 7.44 -15.67 -10.71
N GLN A 19 7.53 -16.99 -10.53
CA GLN A 19 7.10 -17.96 -11.54
C GLN A 19 5.60 -17.82 -11.82
N ARG A 20 4.77 -17.73 -10.78
CA ARG A 20 3.33 -17.46 -10.89
C ARG A 20 3.06 -16.18 -11.67
N HIS A 21 3.76 -15.09 -11.36
CA HIS A 21 3.62 -13.82 -12.06
C HIS A 21 3.89 -13.97 -13.57
N LEU A 22 4.97 -14.66 -13.94
CA LEU A 22 5.33 -14.88 -15.34
C LEU A 22 4.36 -15.82 -16.06
N ASP A 23 3.81 -16.82 -15.38
CA ASP A 23 2.82 -17.70 -15.96
C ASP A 23 1.45 -17.01 -16.10
N ASP A 24 1.09 -16.14 -15.15
CA ASP A 24 -0.08 -15.27 -15.24
C ASP A 24 0.02 -14.30 -16.43
N LEU A 25 1.22 -13.74 -16.69
CA LEU A 25 1.45 -12.87 -17.85
C LEU A 25 1.20 -13.57 -19.18
N LYS A 26 1.43 -14.89 -19.28
CA LYS A 26 1.19 -15.66 -20.52
C LYS A 26 -0.30 -15.92 -20.78
N ARG A 27 -1.12 -16.01 -19.72
CA ARG A 27 -2.55 -16.33 -19.80
C ARG A 27 -3.48 -15.13 -19.59
N GLN A 28 -2.93 -13.94 -19.39
CA GLN A 28 -3.70 -12.73 -19.12
C GLN A 28 -4.71 -12.43 -20.23
N GLY A 29 -5.89 -11.94 -19.84
CA GLY A 29 -6.94 -11.51 -20.78
C GLY A 29 -7.74 -12.63 -21.44
N THR A 30 -7.47 -13.90 -21.11
CA THR A 30 -8.27 -15.05 -21.57
C THR A 30 -9.65 -15.08 -20.89
N GLU A 31 -10.57 -15.92 -21.40
CA GLU A 31 -11.88 -16.13 -20.77
C GLU A 31 -11.74 -16.76 -19.38
N ASP A 32 -10.87 -17.78 -19.26
CA ASP A 32 -10.60 -18.48 -17.99
C ASP A 32 -9.80 -17.63 -16.99
N PHE A 33 -9.09 -16.60 -17.47
CA PHE A 33 -8.29 -15.72 -16.65
C PHE A 33 -8.47 -14.25 -17.06
N PRO A 34 -9.57 -13.60 -16.63
CA PRO A 34 -9.95 -12.25 -17.04
C PRO A 34 -9.16 -11.15 -16.31
N TYR A 35 -7.93 -11.45 -15.88
CA TYR A 35 -7.04 -10.50 -15.22
C TYR A 35 -5.91 -10.09 -16.16
N VAL A 36 -5.51 -8.83 -16.07
CA VAL A 36 -4.44 -8.22 -16.85
C VAL A 36 -3.48 -7.54 -15.88
N PHE A 37 -2.18 -7.60 -16.19
CA PHE A 37 -1.20 -6.83 -15.44
C PHE A 37 -1.18 -5.40 -15.97
N ASP A 38 -1.65 -4.46 -15.16
CA ASP A 38 -1.63 -3.03 -15.46
C ASP A 38 -0.40 -2.38 -14.81
N THR A 39 0.58 -2.03 -15.65
CA THR A 39 1.80 -1.36 -15.22
C THR A 39 1.51 0.03 -14.64
N THR A 40 0.48 0.73 -15.11
CA THR A 40 0.12 2.05 -14.60
C THR A 40 -0.36 1.98 -13.15
N ARG A 41 -1.06 0.90 -12.77
CA ARG A 41 -1.50 0.60 -11.40
C ARG A 41 -0.31 0.24 -10.51
N ALA A 42 0.59 -0.60 -11.00
CA ALA A 42 1.83 -0.94 -10.30
C ALA A 42 2.71 0.31 -10.06
N ASP A 43 2.90 1.13 -11.09
CA ASP A 43 3.70 2.35 -11.01
C ASP A 43 3.05 3.41 -10.11
N ARG A 44 1.72 3.41 -9.97
CA ARG A 44 1.03 4.33 -9.06
C ARG A 44 1.44 4.07 -7.61
N ILE A 45 1.45 2.82 -7.15
CA ILE A 45 1.88 2.51 -5.79
C ILE A 45 3.39 2.76 -5.61
N ILE A 46 4.22 2.43 -6.61
CA ILE A 46 5.67 2.68 -6.53
C ILE A 46 5.96 4.18 -6.43
N ARG A 47 5.32 5.01 -7.27
CA ARG A 47 5.43 6.47 -7.22
C ARG A 47 4.91 7.06 -5.91
N TRP A 48 3.89 6.44 -5.31
CA TRP A 48 3.37 6.86 -4.00
C TRP A 48 4.43 6.74 -2.90
N PHE A 49 5.21 5.66 -2.89
CA PHE A 49 6.30 5.49 -1.93
C PHE A 49 7.37 6.57 -2.07
N GLY A 50 7.71 6.97 -3.31
CA GLY A 50 8.61 8.09 -3.56
C GLY A 50 8.09 9.46 -3.11
N GLN A 51 6.81 9.59 -2.74
CA GLN A 51 6.24 10.80 -2.14
C GLN A 51 6.23 10.75 -0.60
N CYS A 52 6.40 9.57 -0.03
CA CYS A 52 6.41 9.37 1.41
C CYS A 52 7.81 9.67 1.96
N ILE A 53 7.89 10.61 2.90
CA ILE A 53 9.14 10.93 3.59
C ILE A 53 9.39 9.94 4.71
N GLN A 54 10.58 9.34 4.72
CA GLN A 54 11.01 8.42 5.77
C GLN A 54 11.19 9.19 7.07
N VAL A 55 10.63 8.65 8.16
CA VAL A 55 10.64 9.30 9.49
C VAL A 55 11.61 8.67 10.48
N ARG A 56 12.20 7.51 10.13
CA ARG A 56 13.06 6.72 11.00
C ARG A 56 14.28 6.18 10.26
N GLY A 57 15.36 5.98 11.00
CA GLY A 57 16.60 5.40 10.49
C GLY A 57 17.54 6.45 9.91
N VAL A 58 18.60 5.97 9.27
CA VAL A 58 19.66 6.80 8.68
C VAL A 58 19.18 7.70 7.54
N ASP A 59 18.09 7.30 6.87
CA ASP A 59 17.49 8.04 5.76
C ASP A 59 16.28 8.89 6.19
N ALA A 60 16.16 9.22 7.47
CA ALA A 60 15.14 10.15 7.94
C ALA A 60 15.20 11.49 7.18
N GLY A 61 14.05 11.97 6.72
CA GLY A 61 13.92 13.20 5.93
C GLY A 61 14.04 13.01 4.42
N LYS A 62 14.42 11.83 3.93
CA LYS A 62 14.46 11.53 2.49
C LYS A 62 13.19 10.81 2.02
N PRO A 63 12.83 10.91 0.73
CA PRO A 63 11.83 10.04 0.12
C PRO A 63 12.16 8.55 0.31
N ILE A 64 11.14 7.72 0.50
CA ILE A 64 11.32 6.27 0.60
C ILE A 64 11.63 5.69 -0.78
N THR A 65 12.82 5.12 -0.92
CA THR A 65 13.19 4.28 -2.06
C THR A 65 12.87 2.83 -1.73
N LEU A 66 12.04 2.19 -2.55
CA LEU A 66 11.69 0.78 -2.39
C LEU A 66 12.83 -0.12 -2.86
N GLU A 67 13.08 -1.19 -2.10
CA GLU A 67 13.97 -2.27 -2.53
C GLU A 67 13.35 -3.06 -3.69
N PRO A 68 14.14 -3.70 -4.56
CA PRO A 68 13.62 -4.43 -5.73
C PRO A 68 12.54 -5.48 -5.40
N TRP A 69 12.67 -6.16 -4.25
CA TRP A 69 11.67 -7.13 -3.79
C TRP A 69 10.37 -6.43 -3.36
N GLN A 70 10.45 -5.27 -2.69
CA GLN A 70 9.25 -4.50 -2.32
C GLN A 70 8.52 -4.00 -3.56
N VAL A 71 9.27 -3.57 -4.58
CA VAL A 71 8.72 -3.18 -5.88
C VAL A 71 7.97 -4.35 -6.52
N PHE A 72 8.54 -5.55 -6.49
CA PHE A 72 7.89 -6.75 -7.01
C PHE A 72 6.60 -7.11 -6.25
N ASP A 73 6.64 -7.13 -4.91
CA ASP A 73 5.48 -7.49 -4.09
C ASP A 73 4.33 -6.50 -4.24
N LEU A 74 4.64 -5.19 -4.16
CA LEU A 74 3.68 -4.12 -4.35
C LEU A 74 3.16 -4.09 -5.78
N GLY A 75 4.06 -4.19 -6.76
CA GLY A 75 3.69 -4.24 -8.17
C GLY A 75 2.73 -5.39 -8.47
N CYS A 76 3.00 -6.59 -7.95
CA CYS A 76 2.10 -7.72 -8.08
C CYS A 76 0.77 -7.51 -7.36
N THR A 77 0.80 -7.00 -6.13
CA THR A 77 -0.42 -6.83 -5.32
C THR A 77 -1.39 -5.84 -5.94
N TYR A 78 -0.87 -4.71 -6.45
CA TYR A 78 -1.69 -3.60 -6.97
C TYR A 78 -1.87 -3.63 -8.49
N GLY A 79 -0.94 -4.23 -9.24
CA GLY A 79 -0.93 -4.22 -10.70
C GLY A 79 -1.83 -5.28 -11.35
N TRP A 80 -2.15 -6.38 -10.67
CA TRP A 80 -3.08 -7.38 -11.22
C TRP A 80 -4.53 -6.95 -11.03
N VAL A 81 -5.20 -6.61 -12.13
CA VAL A 81 -6.57 -6.09 -12.15
C VAL A 81 -7.46 -6.84 -13.13
N HIS A 82 -8.76 -6.85 -12.88
CA HIS A 82 -9.74 -7.47 -13.77
C HIS A 82 -9.95 -6.59 -15.02
N LYS A 83 -10.01 -7.20 -16.20
CA LYS A 83 -10.01 -6.51 -17.51
C LYS A 83 -11.16 -5.50 -17.70
N VAL A 84 -12.34 -5.81 -17.16
CA VAL A 84 -13.54 -4.96 -17.25
C VAL A 84 -13.68 -4.04 -16.03
N THR A 85 -13.81 -4.61 -14.84
CA THR A 85 -14.12 -3.86 -13.62
C THR A 85 -12.95 -3.05 -13.04
N GLY A 86 -11.70 -3.36 -13.42
CA GLY A 86 -10.52 -2.75 -12.80
C GLY A 86 -10.27 -3.18 -11.35
N ALA A 87 -11.07 -4.11 -10.81
CA ALA A 87 -10.92 -4.62 -9.46
C ALA A 87 -9.61 -5.41 -9.32
N ARG A 88 -8.96 -5.31 -8.15
CA ARG A 88 -7.74 -6.07 -7.88
C ARG A 88 -8.03 -7.57 -7.86
N ARG A 89 -7.10 -8.36 -8.39
CA ARG A 89 -7.12 -9.82 -8.26
C ARG A 89 -6.86 -10.28 -6.84
N PHE A 90 -5.86 -9.68 -6.20
CA PHE A 90 -5.44 -10.07 -4.85
C PHE A 90 -6.17 -9.23 -3.81
N THR A 91 -7.05 -9.86 -3.06
CA THR A 91 -7.71 -9.27 -1.89
C THR A 91 -6.84 -9.44 -0.65
N HIS A 92 -6.19 -10.60 -0.50
CA HIS A 92 -5.35 -10.93 0.65
C HIS A 92 -3.89 -11.16 0.23
N THR A 93 -2.97 -10.62 1.01
CA THR A 93 -1.52 -10.84 0.85
C THR A 93 -0.90 -11.30 2.15
N TYR A 94 0.03 -12.26 2.05
CA TYR A 94 0.70 -12.84 3.20
C TYR A 94 2.22 -12.82 2.99
N ASN A 95 2.89 -11.98 3.78
CA ASN A 95 4.32 -11.69 3.61
C ASN A 95 5.10 -12.10 4.86
N LYS A 96 5.97 -13.13 4.73
CA LYS A 96 6.92 -13.52 5.79
C LYS A 96 8.19 -12.70 5.65
N ARG A 97 8.49 -11.86 6.64
CA ARG A 97 9.67 -10.96 6.63
C ARG A 97 10.47 -11.06 7.92
N ALA A 98 11.79 -11.11 7.78
CA ALA A 98 12.74 -11.07 8.89
C ALA A 98 12.63 -9.76 9.71
N ARG A 99 13.28 -9.73 10.87
CA ARG A 99 13.43 -8.52 11.69
C ARG A 99 14.49 -7.60 11.06
N GLY A 100 14.35 -6.29 11.25
CA GLY A 100 15.29 -5.30 10.72
C GLY A 100 14.91 -4.74 9.35
N ASN A 101 13.90 -5.33 8.70
CA ASN A 101 13.37 -4.80 7.45
C ASN A 101 12.33 -3.72 7.78
N TYR A 102 12.32 -2.62 7.01
CA TYR A 102 11.44 -1.44 7.18
C TYR A 102 9.92 -1.73 6.95
N LYS A 103 9.48 -2.97 7.22
CA LYS A 103 8.12 -3.50 6.99
C LYS A 103 7.03 -2.70 7.70
N SER A 104 7.28 -2.16 8.88
CA SER A 104 6.30 -1.33 9.60
C SER A 104 6.10 0.03 8.94
N SER A 105 7.19 0.66 8.48
CA SER A 105 7.10 1.89 7.68
C SER A 105 6.42 1.62 6.34
N GLU A 106 6.74 0.49 5.70
CA GLU A 106 6.10 0.07 4.45
C GLU A 106 4.57 -0.06 4.60
N LYS A 107 4.10 -0.71 5.67
CA LYS A 107 2.66 -0.83 5.97
C LYS A 107 2.01 0.51 6.31
N SER A 108 2.75 1.43 6.94
CA SER A 108 2.26 2.79 7.20
C SER A 108 2.00 3.55 5.89
N CYS A 109 2.92 3.47 4.94
CA CYS A 109 2.78 4.06 3.61
C CYS A 109 1.66 3.41 2.79
N GLN A 110 1.51 2.08 2.83
CA GLN A 110 0.38 1.37 2.22
C GLN A 110 -0.95 1.84 2.82
N GLY A 111 -1.02 2.02 4.14
CA GLY A 111 -2.22 2.55 4.79
C GLY A 111 -2.58 3.95 4.29
N LEU A 112 -1.60 4.86 4.22
CA LEU A 112 -1.81 6.19 3.65
C LEU A 112 -2.22 6.15 2.17
N HIS A 113 -1.68 5.19 1.40
CA HIS A 113 -2.08 5.00 0.01
C HIS A 113 -3.56 4.64 -0.10
N HIS A 114 -4.02 3.68 0.69
CA HIS A 114 -5.42 3.29 0.72
C HIS A 114 -6.35 4.42 1.17
N MET A 115 -5.86 5.29 2.07
CA MET A 115 -6.63 6.46 2.51
C MET A 115 -6.74 7.57 1.46
N CYS A 116 -5.74 7.80 0.61
CA CYS A 116 -5.65 9.04 -0.19
C CYS A 116 -5.23 8.89 -1.66
N GLY A 117 -4.59 7.79 -2.01
CA GLY A 117 -3.96 7.59 -3.32
C GLY A 117 -4.58 6.46 -4.14
N ASP A 118 -5.40 5.63 -3.51
CA ASP A 118 -6.01 4.48 -4.15
C ASP A 118 -7.13 4.90 -5.09
N ALA A 119 -7.11 4.33 -6.29
CA ALA A 119 -8.19 4.49 -7.26
C ALA A 119 -8.36 3.23 -8.09
N ILE A 120 -9.57 2.99 -8.54
CA ILE A 120 -9.94 1.90 -9.43
C ILE A 120 -10.15 2.51 -10.82
N TYR A 121 -9.59 1.86 -11.83
CA TYR A 121 -9.82 2.21 -13.23
C TYR A 121 -9.60 0.97 -14.12
N PRO A 122 -10.20 0.96 -15.33
CA PRO A 122 -9.91 -0.06 -16.34
C PRO A 122 -8.41 -0.09 -16.68
N PRO A 123 -7.82 -1.24 -17.02
CA PRO A 123 -6.39 -1.36 -17.26
C PRO A 123 -5.88 -0.31 -18.26
N TYR A 124 -4.77 0.36 -17.95
CA TYR A 124 -4.13 1.36 -18.82
C TYR A 124 -4.92 2.65 -19.07
N HIS A 125 -6.03 2.88 -18.35
CA HIS A 125 -6.86 4.08 -18.47
C HIS A 125 -6.87 4.92 -17.18
N PRO A 126 -5.73 5.52 -16.78
CA PRO A 126 -5.63 6.31 -15.55
C PRO A 126 -6.52 7.56 -15.53
N GLU A 127 -6.97 8.04 -16.69
CA GLU A 127 -7.91 9.14 -16.85
C GLU A 127 -9.31 8.81 -16.31
N LEU A 128 -9.68 7.53 -16.27
CA LEU A 128 -10.96 7.04 -15.73
C LEU A 128 -10.85 6.66 -14.25
N ALA A 129 -9.83 7.17 -13.55
CA ALA A 129 -9.57 6.86 -12.14
C ALA A 129 -10.72 7.31 -11.22
N ARG A 130 -11.39 6.34 -10.63
CA ARG A 130 -12.36 6.55 -9.55
C ARG A 130 -11.70 6.27 -8.21
N PHE A 131 -11.57 7.31 -7.38
CA PHE A 131 -11.03 7.18 -6.03
C PHE A 131 -12.07 6.56 -5.09
N GLU A 132 -11.59 5.71 -4.18
CA GLU A 132 -12.44 5.14 -3.12
C GLU A 132 -12.98 6.28 -2.25
N GLN A 133 -14.30 6.32 -2.06
CA GLN A 133 -14.93 7.27 -1.15
C GLN A 133 -14.95 6.63 0.24
N GLU A 134 -14.61 7.42 1.26
CA GLU A 134 -14.66 7.00 2.66
C GLU A 134 -13.91 5.68 2.97
N PRO A 135 -12.63 5.54 2.56
CA PRO A 135 -11.86 4.32 2.85
C PRO A 135 -11.63 4.16 4.35
N GLU A 136 -11.85 2.93 4.83
CA GLU A 136 -11.50 2.52 6.19
C GLU A 136 -10.23 1.67 6.18
N VAL A 137 -9.21 2.13 6.91
CA VAL A 137 -7.93 1.42 7.02
C VAL A 137 -7.66 1.10 8.49
N GLU A 138 -7.72 -0.18 8.80
CA GLU A 138 -7.46 -0.70 10.14
C GLU A 138 -6.06 -1.31 10.24
N CYS A 139 -5.42 -1.11 11.39
CA CYS A 139 -4.15 -1.76 11.71
C CYS A 139 -4.34 -2.73 12.87
N ALA A 140 -4.31 -4.02 12.56
CA ALA A 140 -4.36 -5.09 13.55
C ALA A 140 -2.94 -5.57 13.90
N ALA A 141 -2.70 -5.84 15.19
CA ALA A 141 -1.47 -6.44 15.70
C ALA A 141 -1.78 -7.28 16.95
N VAL A 142 -0.81 -8.10 17.37
CA VAL A 142 -0.93 -8.90 18.60
C VAL A 142 -1.06 -8.00 19.83
N ASP A 143 -0.36 -6.87 19.83
CA ASP A 143 -0.40 -5.87 20.90
C ASP A 143 -0.85 -4.51 20.36
N ARG A 144 -1.67 -3.80 21.14
CA ARG A 144 -2.14 -2.44 20.82
C ARG A 144 -0.96 -1.48 20.63
N GLY A 145 0.08 -1.59 21.44
CA GLY A 145 1.29 -0.76 21.29
C GLY A 145 1.95 -0.94 19.93
N GLN A 146 1.98 -2.17 19.40
CA GLN A 146 2.51 -2.45 18.06
C GLN A 146 1.65 -1.82 16.96
N ALA A 147 0.31 -1.93 17.04
CA ALA A 147 -0.60 -1.29 16.09
C ALA A 147 -0.47 0.24 16.13
N MET A 148 -0.40 0.81 17.34
CA MET A 148 -0.26 2.26 17.54
C MET A 148 1.07 2.82 17.01
N ARG A 149 2.14 2.00 16.96
CA ARG A 149 3.40 2.41 16.33
C ARG A 149 3.19 2.66 14.83
N VAL A 150 2.60 1.70 14.11
CA VAL A 150 2.33 1.83 12.67
C VAL A 150 1.43 3.04 12.39
N LEU A 151 0.36 3.21 13.17
CA LEU A 151 -0.52 4.37 13.04
C LEU A 151 0.23 5.69 13.33
N GLY A 152 1.06 5.72 14.37
CA GLY A 152 1.87 6.88 14.74
C GLY A 152 2.89 7.24 13.66
N ASP A 153 3.51 6.25 13.03
CA ASP A 153 4.42 6.44 11.92
C ASP A 153 3.70 6.98 10.69
N ALA A 154 2.53 6.43 10.36
CA ALA A 154 1.69 6.93 9.27
C ALA A 154 1.35 8.41 9.45
N LYS A 155 0.98 8.83 10.67
CA LYS A 155 0.72 10.26 10.97
C LYS A 155 1.96 11.13 10.77
N LYS A 156 3.14 10.67 11.24
CA LYS A 156 4.40 11.40 11.06
C LYS A 156 4.80 11.51 9.59
N ILE A 157 4.68 10.42 8.83
CA ILE A 157 4.96 10.38 7.38
C ILE A 157 4.01 11.32 6.64
N ALA A 158 2.72 11.30 6.96
CA ALA A 158 1.73 12.16 6.34
C ALA A 158 2.02 13.65 6.59
N LEU A 159 2.42 14.02 7.81
CA LEU A 159 2.78 15.41 8.15
C LEU A 159 4.10 15.86 7.50
N ALA A 160 5.08 14.97 7.40
CA ALA A 160 6.37 15.26 6.77
C ALA A 160 6.27 15.35 5.24
N SER A 161 5.29 14.68 4.64
CA SER A 161 5.14 14.59 3.19
C SER A 161 4.18 15.69 2.67
N PRO A 162 4.66 16.73 1.98
CA PRO A 162 3.86 17.91 1.65
C PRO A 162 2.67 17.62 0.73
N ASN A 163 2.80 16.66 -0.19
CA ASN A 163 1.70 16.26 -1.07
C ASN A 163 0.56 15.53 -0.33
N ILE A 164 0.91 14.76 0.70
CA ILE A 164 -0.05 13.97 1.49
C ILE A 164 -0.72 14.87 2.53
N ALA A 165 0.05 15.74 3.19
CA ALA A 165 -0.46 16.68 4.19
C ALA A 165 -1.57 17.61 3.66
N LYS A 166 -1.53 17.94 2.35
CA LYS A 166 -2.58 18.73 1.69
C LYS A 166 -3.91 17.97 1.57
N ARG A 167 -3.85 16.66 1.36
CA ARG A 167 -5.02 15.79 1.08
C ARG A 167 -5.66 15.23 2.35
N LEU A 168 -4.87 15.04 3.40
CA LEU A 168 -5.29 14.36 4.62
C LEU A 168 -5.49 15.32 5.79
N LEU A 169 -6.62 15.20 6.48
CA LEU A 169 -6.79 15.78 7.81
C LEU A 169 -6.21 14.82 8.84
N VAL A 170 -5.04 15.17 9.37
CA VAL A 170 -4.41 14.43 10.47
C VAL A 170 -4.83 15.07 11.80
N PRO A 171 -5.75 14.47 12.57
CA PRO A 171 -6.12 15.02 13.87
C PRO A 171 -4.93 14.91 14.84
N ARG A 172 -4.66 16.01 15.57
CA ARG A 172 -3.59 16.09 16.58
C ARG A 172 -3.81 15.14 17.77
N SER A 173 -5.05 14.71 18.01
CA SER A 173 -5.42 13.84 19.14
C SER A 173 -6.58 12.92 18.75
N ILE A 174 -6.57 11.70 19.28
CA ILE A 174 -7.80 10.95 19.54
C ILE A 174 -8.37 11.61 20.79
N ARG A 175 -9.16 12.68 20.64
CA ARG A 175 -9.92 13.21 21.77
C ARG A 175 -11.06 12.25 22.03
N CYS A 176 -10.88 11.38 23.03
CA CYS A 176 -12.01 10.85 23.76
C CYS A 176 -12.67 12.05 24.46
N SER A 177 -13.80 12.53 23.94
CA SER A 177 -14.52 13.67 24.52
C SER A 177 -15.39 13.28 25.71
N THR A 178 -15.35 12.04 26.17
CA THR A 178 -16.17 11.58 27.30
C THR A 178 -15.42 10.57 28.14
N THR A 179 -14.99 11.01 29.32
CA THR A 179 -14.75 10.15 30.48
C THR A 179 -16.02 9.30 30.69
N GLY A 180 -15.99 8.03 30.28
CA GLY A 180 -17.03 7.07 30.66
C GLY A 180 -17.73 6.25 29.57
N CYS A 181 -17.35 6.31 28.28
CA CYS A 181 -17.96 5.43 27.27
C CYS A 181 -16.89 4.68 26.46
N TRP A 182 -16.61 3.43 26.85
CA TRP A 182 -15.95 2.40 26.03
C TRP A 182 -17.07 1.63 25.32
N PRO A 183 -17.05 1.32 23.99
CA PRO A 183 -15.90 0.95 23.15
C PRO A 183 -16.00 1.50 21.70
N CYS A 184 -16.09 2.82 21.49
CA CYS A 184 -16.19 3.40 20.15
C CYS A 184 -15.11 4.46 19.92
N CYS A 185 -13.91 4.03 19.52
CA CYS A 185 -12.83 4.92 19.15
C CYS A 185 -12.09 4.35 17.93
N SER A 186 -12.73 4.45 16.77
CA SER A 186 -12.05 4.33 15.48
C SER A 186 -11.30 5.63 15.20
N PRO A 187 -9.96 5.64 15.06
CA PRO A 187 -9.22 6.83 14.66
C PRO A 187 -9.40 7.05 13.16
N LEU A 188 -10.54 7.60 12.76
CA LEU A 188 -10.80 7.93 11.35
C LEU A 188 -9.92 9.12 10.94
N MET A 189 -8.99 8.87 10.02
CA MET A 189 -8.33 9.95 9.29
C MET A 189 -9.32 10.44 8.23
N GLY A 190 -9.67 11.72 8.28
CA GLY A 190 -10.64 12.32 7.36
C GLY A 190 -9.98 12.91 6.11
N TRP A 191 -10.73 12.97 5.02
CA TRP A 191 -10.34 13.72 3.83
C TRP A 191 -10.53 15.21 4.09
N ARG A 192 -9.56 16.03 3.66
CA ARG A 192 -9.75 17.48 3.66
C ARG A 192 -10.65 17.79 2.46
N THR A 193 -11.93 18.09 2.70
CA THR A 193 -12.91 18.44 1.65
C THR A 193 -12.55 19.78 1.02
N SER A 194 -11.59 19.74 0.09
CA SER A 194 -11.35 20.76 -0.93
C SER A 194 -10.28 20.27 -1.89
N VAL A 195 -10.68 19.41 -2.82
CA VAL A 195 -9.95 19.26 -4.09
C VAL A 195 -10.77 20.04 -5.13
N PRO A 196 -10.23 21.12 -5.74
CA PRO A 196 -10.84 21.69 -6.94
C PRO A 196 -10.73 20.72 -8.12
#